data_AF-A0A1S2M2E8-F1
#
_entry.id   AF-A0A1S2M2E8-F1
#
_cell.length_a   1.000
_cell.length_b   1.000
_cell.length_c   1.000
_cell.angle_alpha   90.00
_cell.angle_beta   90.00
_cell.angle_gamma   90.00
#
_symmetry.space_group_name_H-M   'P 1'
#
loop_
_entity.id
_entity.type
_entity.pdbx_description
1 polymer ?
#
loop_
_entity_poly.entity_id
_entity_poly.type
_entity_poly.pdbx_seq_one_letter_code
_entity_poly.pdbx_strand_id
1 'polypeptide(L)'
;MKQKQLMIILLVLFINIKKRSWRQLPKYYKSLAYVSFFNCFYYYICKRYLLWEFTAHGFQWRILRAVHIFIVAPLITLGCLSNFPSSINKQIIHIFKWTIGSTLVEYIAVKNKILIFKHGWNILWSSLIYLQMYTFSYYHTKNPLQTWICSIFFVVSFIIKFNVPLKKRLLKGPFCLFFHKDKPFFSMES
;
A
#
# COMPACT_ATOMS: atom_id res chain seq x y z
N MET A 1 9.68 -17.11 -13.05
CA MET A 1 9.07 -15.87 -12.47
C MET A 1 8.50 -16.08 -11.07
N LYS A 2 7.69 -17.14 -10.83
CA LYS A 2 7.17 -17.50 -9.50
C LYS A 2 8.25 -17.57 -8.40
N GLN A 3 9.38 -18.23 -8.69
CA GLN A 3 10.52 -18.35 -7.77
C GLN A 3 11.10 -16.99 -7.35
N LYS A 4 11.21 -16.02 -8.27
CA LYS A 4 11.77 -14.69 -7.98
C LYS A 4 10.89 -13.87 -7.03
N GLN A 5 9.56 -13.97 -7.16
CA GLN A 5 8.63 -13.32 -6.23
C GLN A 5 8.72 -13.92 -4.82
N LEU A 6 8.79 -15.25 -4.74
CA LEU A 6 8.96 -15.94 -3.47
C LEU A 6 10.29 -15.55 -2.80
N MET A 7 11.37 -15.41 -3.56
CA MET A 7 12.66 -14.93 -3.04
C MET A 7 12.56 -13.54 -2.42
N ILE A 8 11.81 -12.60 -3.02
CA ILE A 8 11.61 -11.25 -2.44
C ILE A 8 10.84 -11.35 -1.12
N ILE A 9 9.78 -12.15 -1.06
CA ILE A 9 9.00 -12.35 0.16
C ILE A 9 9.87 -12.98 1.26
N LEU A 10 10.63 -14.01 0.92
CA LEU A 10 11.55 -14.70 1.84
C LEU A 10 12.67 -13.77 2.31
N LEU A 11 13.20 -12.90 1.44
CA LEU A 11 14.20 -11.90 1.80
C LEU A 11 13.64 -10.91 2.84
N VAL A 12 12.42 -10.40 2.63
CA VAL A 12 11.76 -9.49 3.57
C VAL A 12 11.51 -10.17 4.92
N LEU A 13 11.07 -11.43 4.90
CA LEU A 13 10.90 -12.24 6.11
C LEU A 13 12.25 -12.43 6.82
N PHE A 14 13.30 -12.82 6.10
CA PHE A 14 14.64 -13.03 6.64
C PHE A 14 15.21 -11.75 7.27
N ILE A 15 15.04 -10.58 6.65
CA ILE A 15 15.47 -9.30 7.22
C ILE A 15 14.75 -9.02 8.54
N ASN A 16 13.45 -9.25 8.59
CA ASN A 16 12.66 -9.07 9.82
C ASN A 16 13.07 -10.07 10.90
N ILE A 17 13.36 -11.33 10.52
CA ILE A 17 13.85 -12.40 11.38
C ILE A 17 15.23 -12.05 11.97
N LYS A 18 16.15 -11.56 11.13
CA LYS A 18 17.49 -11.16 11.57
C LYS A 18 17.45 -9.95 12.51
N LYS A 19 16.56 -8.99 12.25
CA LYS A 19 16.44 -7.75 13.03
C LYS A 19 15.57 -7.86 14.29
N ARG A 20 14.98 -9.02 14.57
CA ARG A 20 14.08 -9.21 15.73
C ARG A 20 12.89 -8.25 15.75
N SER A 21 12.46 -7.78 14.58
CA SER A 21 11.46 -6.73 14.45
C SER A 21 10.07 -7.13 14.93
N TRP A 22 9.77 -8.44 14.98
CA TRP A 22 8.51 -8.96 15.54
C TRP A 22 8.31 -8.59 17.01
N ARG A 23 9.39 -8.37 17.78
CA ARG A 23 9.30 -7.92 19.18
C ARG A 23 8.63 -6.56 19.32
N GLN A 24 8.70 -5.73 18.27
CA GLN A 24 8.09 -4.39 18.26
C GLN A 24 6.72 -4.37 17.56
N LEU A 25 6.24 -5.51 17.05
CA LEU A 25 4.94 -5.62 16.41
C LEU A 25 3.77 -5.10 17.30
N PRO A 26 3.70 -5.42 18.61
CA PRO A 26 2.62 -4.93 19.47
C PRO A 26 2.62 -3.40 19.62
N LYS A 27 3.76 -2.75 19.44
CA LYS A 27 3.88 -1.28 19.51
C LYS A 27 3.37 -0.61 18.25
N TYR A 28 3.60 -1.22 17.08
CA TYR A 28 3.35 -0.59 15.78
C TYR A 28 2.14 -1.17 15.03
N TYR A 29 1.40 -2.12 15.59
CA TYR A 29 0.30 -2.82 14.89
C TYR A 29 -0.73 -1.87 14.26
N LYS A 30 -1.06 -0.75 14.91
CA LYS A 30 -1.98 0.27 14.36
C LYS A 30 -1.44 0.90 13.08
N SER A 31 -0.15 1.25 13.06
CA SER A 31 0.51 1.79 11.87
C SER A 31 0.64 0.74 10.76
N LEU A 32 0.87 -0.53 11.12
CA LEU A 32 0.93 -1.62 10.15
C LEU A 32 -0.44 -1.85 9.49
N ALA A 33 -1.52 -1.86 10.28
CA ALA A 33 -2.89 -1.95 9.78
C ALA A 33 -3.24 -0.75 8.88
N TYR A 34 -2.81 0.45 9.27
CA TYR A 34 -2.93 1.66 8.46
C TYR A 34 -2.26 1.50 7.08
N VAL A 35 -1.03 0.95 7.01
CA VAL A 35 -0.36 0.70 5.73
C VAL A 35 -1.11 -0.31 4.88
N SER A 36 -1.56 -1.43 5.45
CA SER A 36 -2.38 -2.41 4.73
C SER A 36 -3.69 -1.81 4.23
N PHE A 37 -4.33 -0.93 5.02
CA PHE A 37 -5.55 -0.24 4.62
C PHE A 37 -5.33 0.62 3.37
N PHE A 38 -4.30 1.47 3.35
CA PHE A 38 -4.02 2.31 2.17
C PHE A 38 -3.62 1.50 0.94
N ASN A 39 -2.92 0.37 1.13
CA ASN A 39 -2.62 -0.56 0.05
C ASN A 39 -3.90 -1.22 -0.51
N CYS A 40 -4.84 -1.65 0.35
CA CYS A 40 -6.16 -2.10 -0.09
C CYS A 40 -6.93 -1.00 -0.81
N PHE A 41 -6.91 0.22 -0.26
CA PHE A 41 -7.61 1.38 -0.79
C PHE A 41 -7.12 1.74 -2.20
N TYR A 42 -5.81 1.66 -2.44
CA TYR A 42 -5.23 1.78 -3.77
C TYR A 42 -5.85 0.79 -4.76
N TYR A 43 -5.88 -0.51 -4.43
CA TYR A 43 -6.47 -1.51 -5.33
C TYR A 43 -7.99 -1.35 -5.50
N TYR A 44 -8.67 -0.76 -4.53
CA TYR A 44 -10.09 -0.43 -4.62
C TYR A 44 -10.36 0.75 -5.57
N ILE A 45 -9.63 1.86 -5.41
CA ILE A 45 -9.77 3.05 -6.27
C ILE A 45 -9.29 2.75 -7.69
N CYS A 46 -8.10 2.16 -7.81
CA CYS A 46 -7.42 1.94 -9.09
C CYS A 46 -7.82 0.62 -9.76
N LYS A 47 -8.93 -0.02 -9.38
CA LYS A 47 -9.34 -1.36 -9.82
C LYS A 47 -9.32 -1.58 -11.34
N ARG A 48 -9.56 -0.54 -12.14
CA ARG A 48 -9.54 -0.58 -13.62
C ARG A 48 -8.44 0.30 -14.25
N TYR A 49 -7.62 0.93 -13.43
CA TYR A 49 -6.58 1.87 -13.84
C TYR A 49 -5.38 1.75 -12.89
N LEU A 50 -4.78 0.55 -12.87
CA LEU A 50 -3.64 0.26 -11.99
C LEU A 50 -2.41 0.98 -12.54
N LEU A 51 -1.83 1.84 -11.70
CA LEU A 51 -0.58 2.56 -12.03
C LEU A 51 0.62 1.61 -12.03
N TRP A 52 0.57 0.56 -11.21
CA TRP A 52 1.56 -0.49 -11.17
C TRP A 52 0.88 -1.81 -10.84
N GLU A 53 1.38 -2.92 -11.39
CA GLU A 53 0.83 -4.25 -11.14
C GLU A 53 1.92 -5.32 -11.06
N PHE A 54 1.70 -6.32 -10.20
CA PHE A 54 2.55 -7.51 -10.14
C PHE A 54 2.17 -8.50 -11.24
N THR A 55 3.16 -9.02 -11.96
CA THR A 55 2.95 -10.07 -12.96
C THR A 55 2.72 -11.41 -12.26
N ALA A 56 1.54 -12.00 -12.44
CA ALA A 56 1.22 -13.30 -11.88
C ALA A 56 1.03 -14.31 -13.02
N HIS A 57 2.13 -14.90 -13.51
CA HIS A 57 2.02 -16.06 -14.40
C HIS A 57 1.81 -17.32 -13.56
N GLY A 58 0.56 -17.79 -13.47
CA GLY A 58 0.17 -19.08 -12.92
C GLY A 58 0.02 -19.19 -11.40
N PHE A 59 0.11 -18.11 -10.63
CA PHE A 59 -0.38 -18.05 -9.24
C PHE A 59 -1.74 -17.35 -9.26
N GLN A 60 -2.65 -17.65 -8.32
CA GLN A 60 -3.85 -16.84 -8.18
C GLN A 60 -3.42 -15.40 -7.84
N TRP A 61 -3.45 -14.51 -8.82
CA TRP A 61 -3.09 -13.08 -8.73
C TRP A 61 -3.76 -12.37 -7.53
N ARG A 62 -4.89 -12.87 -7.05
CA ARG A 62 -5.57 -12.42 -5.82
C ARG A 62 -4.75 -12.72 -4.56
N ILE A 63 -4.26 -13.96 -4.40
CA ILE A 63 -3.46 -14.38 -3.25
C ILE A 63 -2.13 -13.62 -3.25
N LEU A 64 -1.47 -13.50 -4.41
CA LEU A 64 -0.22 -12.75 -4.51
C LEU A 64 -0.38 -11.30 -4.02
N ARG A 65 -1.44 -10.62 -4.46
CA ARG A 65 -1.74 -9.26 -3.99
C ARG A 65 -2.05 -9.22 -2.50
N ALA A 66 -2.85 -10.15 -1.98
CA ALA A 66 -3.13 -10.23 -0.56
C ALA A 66 -1.84 -10.39 0.27
N VAL A 67 -0.92 -11.26 -0.15
CA VAL A 67 0.38 -11.42 0.51
C VAL A 67 1.20 -10.13 0.48
N HIS A 68 1.23 -9.42 -0.64
CA HIS A 68 1.97 -8.15 -0.70
C HIS A 68 1.35 -7.07 0.21
N ILE A 69 0.02 -6.97 0.24
CA ILE A 69 -0.72 -5.97 1.01
C ILE A 69 -0.67 -6.23 2.52
N PHE A 70 -0.86 -7.48 2.94
CA PHE A 70 -1.03 -7.84 4.36
C PHE A 70 0.25 -8.38 5.03
N ILE A 71 1.21 -8.86 4.24
CA ILE A 71 2.46 -9.42 4.78
C ILE A 71 3.64 -8.55 4.40
N VAL A 72 3.90 -8.35 3.11
CA VAL A 72 5.13 -7.67 2.65
C VAL A 72 5.16 -6.20 3.06
N ALA A 73 4.14 -5.41 2.74
CA ALA A 73 4.11 -3.97 3.04
C ALA A 73 4.18 -3.69 4.56
N PRO A 74 3.41 -4.38 5.42
CA PRO A 74 3.55 -4.28 6.88
C PRO A 74 4.92 -4.69 7.39
N LEU A 75 5.50 -5.79 6.92
CA LEU A 75 6.80 -6.26 7.38
C LEU A 75 7.94 -5.32 6.99
N ILE A 76 7.90 -4.76 5.78
CA ILE A 76 8.89 -3.75 5.36
C ILE A 76 8.77 -2.50 6.24
N THR A 77 7.53 -2.05 6.50
CA THR A 77 7.26 -0.92 7.39
C THR A 77 7.75 -1.19 8.81
N LEU A 78 7.46 -2.37 9.35
CA LEU A 78 7.91 -2.79 10.66
C LEU A 78 9.44 -2.82 10.75
N GLY A 79 10.12 -3.32 9.72
CA GLY A 79 11.57 -3.32 9.63
C GLY A 79 12.15 -1.90 9.72
N CYS A 80 11.49 -0.92 9.07
CA CYS A 80 11.87 0.49 9.17
C CYS A 80 11.63 1.06 10.57
N LEU A 81 10.47 0.82 11.16
CA LEU A 81 10.08 1.36 12.47
C LEU A 81 10.82 0.71 13.66
N SER A 82 11.23 -0.56 13.53
CA SER A 82 11.83 -1.32 14.63
C SER A 82 13.14 -0.71 15.15
N ASN A 83 13.90 -0.04 14.29
CA ASN A 83 15.19 0.56 14.67
C ASN A 83 15.17 2.07 14.44
N PHE A 84 14.03 2.70 14.72
CA PHE A 84 13.85 4.12 14.47
C PHE A 84 14.65 4.97 15.47
N PRO A 85 15.56 5.86 15.01
CA PRO A 85 16.43 6.63 15.89
C PRO A 85 15.68 7.76 16.61
N SER A 86 16.20 8.22 17.74
CA SER A 86 15.60 9.31 18.53
C SER A 86 15.87 10.70 17.95
N SER A 87 17.04 10.95 17.37
CA SER A 87 17.43 12.25 16.82
C SER A 87 16.80 12.54 15.45
N ILE A 88 16.25 13.74 15.25
CA ILE A 88 15.55 14.15 14.00
C ILE A 88 16.43 13.93 12.76
N ASN A 89 17.68 14.39 12.77
CA ASN A 89 18.60 14.22 11.63
C ASN A 89 18.81 12.73 11.29
N LYS A 90 18.96 11.89 12.30
CA LYS A 90 19.09 10.44 12.13
C LYS A 90 17.79 9.82 11.62
N GLN A 91 16.62 10.33 12.02
CA GLN A 91 15.32 9.86 11.54
C GLN A 91 15.17 10.10 10.03
N ILE A 92 15.52 11.31 9.57
CA ILE A 92 15.48 11.67 8.16
C ILE A 92 16.40 10.73 7.36
N ILE A 93 17.67 10.60 7.77
CA ILE A 93 18.64 9.70 7.10
C ILE A 93 18.15 8.25 7.09
N HIS A 94 17.57 7.79 8.20
CA HIS A 94 17.05 6.43 8.33
C HIS A 94 15.88 6.17 7.38
N ILE A 95 14.92 7.10 7.30
CA ILE A 95 13.81 7.02 6.35
C ILE A 95 14.36 6.98 4.92
N PHE A 96 15.24 7.91 4.55
CA PHE A 96 15.82 7.95 3.21
C PHE A 96 16.56 6.66 2.86
N LYS A 97 17.33 6.09 3.79
CA LYS A 97 18.03 4.81 3.59
C LYS A 97 17.05 3.67 3.31
N TRP A 98 15.95 3.59 4.04
CA TRP A 98 14.91 2.59 3.81
C TRP A 98 14.15 2.81 2.50
N THR A 99 13.84 4.07 2.17
CA THR A 99 13.24 4.45 0.89
C THR A 99 14.12 4.02 -0.26
N ILE A 100 15.40 4.41 -0.28
CA ILE A 100 16.35 4.05 -1.35
C ILE A 100 16.48 2.53 -1.47
N GLY A 101 16.62 1.81 -0.35
CA GLY A 101 16.69 0.35 -0.36
C GLY A 101 15.45 -0.31 -0.96
N SER A 102 14.26 0.20 -0.63
CA SER A 102 12.99 -0.32 -1.14
C SER A 102 12.80 -0.01 -2.62
N THR A 103 13.13 1.22 -3.03
CA THR A 103 13.13 1.66 -4.43
C THR A 103 14.10 0.84 -5.27
N LEU A 104 15.29 0.49 -4.74
CA LEU A 104 16.25 -0.36 -5.44
C LEU A 104 15.72 -1.79 -5.63
N VAL A 105 15.10 -2.37 -4.60
CA VAL A 105 14.45 -3.70 -4.71
C VAL A 105 13.34 -3.66 -5.74
N GLU A 106 12.52 -2.61 -5.75
CA GLU A 106 11.46 -2.44 -6.75
C GLU A 106 12.01 -2.26 -8.16
N TYR A 107 13.08 -1.46 -8.32
CA TYR A 107 13.74 -1.29 -9.60
C TYR A 107 14.25 -2.63 -10.17
N ILE A 108 14.84 -3.47 -9.32
CA ILE A 108 15.25 -4.84 -9.70
C ILE A 108 14.02 -5.67 -10.07
N ALA A 109 12.91 -5.55 -9.34
CA ALA A 109 11.66 -6.25 -9.65
C ALA A 109 11.09 -5.84 -11.02
N VAL A 110 11.12 -4.55 -11.35
CA VAL A 110 10.69 -4.01 -12.65
C VAL A 110 11.58 -4.53 -13.78
N LYS A 111 12.92 -4.48 -13.61
CA LYS A 111 13.87 -5.01 -14.60
C LYS A 111 13.66 -6.51 -14.86
N ASN A 112 13.25 -7.26 -13.83
CA ASN A 112 12.93 -8.68 -13.94
C ASN A 112 11.52 -8.99 -14.45
N LYS A 113 10.75 -7.98 -14.89
CA LYS A 113 9.35 -8.10 -15.33
C LYS A 113 8.43 -8.69 -14.24
N ILE A 114 8.79 -8.54 -12.96
CA ILE A 114 7.98 -8.97 -11.81
C ILE A 114 6.91 -7.92 -11.51
N LEU A 115 7.24 -6.64 -11.74
CA LEU A 115 6.37 -5.51 -11.56
C LEU A 115 6.36 -4.69 -12.85
N ILE A 116 5.17 -4.28 -13.31
CA ILE A 116 4.99 -3.50 -14.52
C ILE A 116 4.41 -2.14 -14.13
N PHE A 117 5.04 -1.07 -14.62
CA PHE A 117 4.51 0.28 -14.54
C PHE A 117 3.60 0.58 -15.72
N LYS A 118 2.49 1.26 -15.45
CA LYS A 118 1.48 1.67 -16.42
C LYS A 118 1.12 3.13 -16.20
N HIS A 119 0.46 3.74 -17.18
CA HIS A 119 -0.17 5.06 -17.04
C HIS A 119 0.79 6.18 -16.59
N GLY A 120 2.02 6.17 -17.11
CA GLY A 120 3.04 7.18 -16.80
C GLY A 120 3.69 7.03 -15.42
N TRP A 121 3.40 5.94 -14.70
CA TRP A 121 4.08 5.62 -13.45
C TRP A 121 5.55 5.31 -13.70
N ASN A 122 6.41 5.74 -12.79
CA ASN A 122 7.84 5.53 -12.86
C ASN A 122 8.41 5.24 -11.46
N ILE A 123 9.69 4.90 -11.42
CA ILE A 123 10.35 4.51 -10.18
C ILE A 123 10.44 5.66 -9.14
N LEU A 124 10.44 6.92 -9.60
CA LEU A 124 10.46 8.09 -8.71
C LEU A 124 9.15 8.22 -7.94
N TRP A 125 8.02 7.97 -8.60
CA TRP A 125 6.71 7.93 -7.95
C TRP A 125 6.63 6.81 -6.91
N SER A 126 7.16 5.62 -7.21
CA SER A 126 7.27 4.54 -6.22
C SER A 126 8.13 4.95 -5.02
N SER A 127 9.27 5.60 -5.27
CA SER A 127 10.15 6.12 -4.21
C SER A 127 9.43 7.11 -3.30
N LEU A 128 8.63 8.00 -3.89
CA LEU A 128 7.83 8.98 -3.15
C LEU A 128 6.74 8.29 -2.30
N ILE A 129 6.08 7.25 -2.82
CA ILE A 129 5.13 6.44 -2.04
C ILE A 129 5.81 5.74 -0.86
N TYR A 130 7.00 5.16 -1.03
CA TYR A 130 7.74 4.58 0.10
C TYR A 130 8.12 5.63 1.14
N LEU A 131 8.59 6.80 0.70
CA LEU A 131 8.92 7.92 1.59
C LEU A 131 7.71 8.33 2.44
N GLN A 132 6.55 8.47 1.81
CA GLN A 132 5.29 8.76 2.49
C GLN A 132 4.89 7.63 3.43
N MET A 133 4.93 6.37 2.97
CA MET A 133 4.57 5.20 3.75
C MET A 133 5.38 5.14 5.06
N TYR A 134 6.70 5.30 5.01
CA TYR A 134 7.53 5.29 6.21
C TYR A 134 7.29 6.49 7.12
N THR A 135 7.21 7.69 6.56
CA THR A 135 7.02 8.93 7.33
C THR A 135 5.67 8.92 8.03
N PHE A 136 4.60 8.59 7.32
CA PHE A 136 3.24 8.55 7.86
C PHE A 136 3.06 7.40 8.83
N SER A 137 3.66 6.23 8.59
CA SER A 137 3.59 5.13 9.56
C SER A 137 4.22 5.50 10.89
N TYR A 138 5.33 6.25 10.88
CA TYR A 138 5.92 6.79 12.10
C TYR A 138 5.04 7.86 12.72
N TYR A 139 4.57 8.84 11.95
CA TYR A 139 3.75 9.94 12.46
C TYR A 139 2.39 9.47 13.02
N HIS A 140 1.81 8.43 12.43
CA HIS A 140 0.57 7.79 12.87
C HIS A 140 0.65 7.26 14.30
N THR A 141 1.85 6.89 14.77
CA THR A 141 2.03 6.45 16.17
C THR A 141 1.89 7.58 17.19
N LYS A 142 2.12 8.82 16.76
CA LYS A 142 2.04 10.02 17.61
C LYS A 142 0.69 10.71 17.43
N ASN A 143 0.34 11.03 16.19
CA ASN A 143 -0.83 11.82 15.81
C ASN A 143 -1.60 11.15 14.66
N PRO A 144 -2.46 10.16 14.95
CA PRO A 144 -3.18 9.42 13.91
C PRO A 144 -4.11 10.33 13.09
N LEU A 145 -4.87 11.24 13.73
CA LEU A 145 -5.83 12.11 13.05
C LEU A 145 -5.19 13.00 11.99
N GLN A 146 -4.09 13.67 12.34
CA GLN A 146 -3.35 14.51 11.39
C GLN A 146 -2.77 13.68 10.25
N THR A 147 -2.28 12.47 10.55
CA THR A 147 -1.78 11.55 9.51
C THR A 147 -2.88 11.21 8.51
N TRP A 148 -4.11 10.93 8.97
CA TRP A 148 -5.25 10.66 8.10
C TRP A 148 -5.57 11.82 7.17
N ILE A 149 -5.62 13.05 7.70
CA ILE A 149 -5.89 14.26 6.90
C ILE A 149 -4.83 14.44 5.82
N CYS A 150 -3.54 14.38 6.18
CA CYS A 150 -2.45 14.48 5.22
C CYS A 150 -2.51 13.38 4.16
N SER A 151 -2.87 12.16 4.55
CA SER A 151 -2.92 11.01 3.64
C SER A 151 -4.06 11.13 2.64
N ILE A 152 -5.23 11.62 3.08
CA ILE A 152 -6.34 11.93 2.17
C ILE A 152 -5.92 12.99 1.17
N PHE A 153 -5.27 14.07 1.63
CA PHE A 153 -4.76 15.13 0.76
C PHE A 153 -3.84 14.56 -0.33
N PHE A 154 -2.85 13.75 0.05
CA PHE A 154 -1.94 13.12 -0.91
C PHE A 154 -2.65 12.18 -1.88
N VAL A 155 -3.57 11.34 -1.41
CA VAL A 155 -4.36 10.45 -2.29
C VAL A 155 -5.13 11.26 -3.32
N VAL A 156 -5.77 12.36 -2.92
CA VAL A 156 -6.48 13.24 -3.86
C VAL A 156 -5.52 13.85 -4.88
N SER A 157 -4.35 14.34 -4.45
CA SER A 157 -3.33 14.86 -5.38
C SER A 157 -2.88 13.80 -6.39
N PHE A 158 -2.69 12.55 -5.97
CA PHE A 158 -2.33 11.44 -6.85
C PHE A 158 -3.43 11.10 -7.86
N ILE A 159 -4.69 11.08 -7.42
CA ILE A 159 -5.85 10.83 -8.29
C ILE A 159 -5.90 11.88 -9.41
N ILE A 160 -5.74 13.15 -9.06
CA ILE A 160 -5.73 14.26 -10.04
C ILE A 160 -4.53 14.13 -10.98
N LYS A 161 -3.32 13.91 -10.43
CA LYS A 161 -2.09 13.85 -11.23
C LYS A 161 -2.09 12.76 -12.29
N PHE A 162 -2.63 11.59 -11.95
CA PHE A 162 -2.69 10.43 -12.86
C PHE A 162 -4.03 10.29 -13.57
N ASN A 163 -4.92 11.28 -13.44
CA ASN A 163 -6.28 11.27 -14.01
C ASN A 163 -7.00 9.95 -13.76
N VAL A 164 -6.90 9.44 -12.53
CA VAL A 164 -7.47 8.13 -12.19
C VAL A 164 -9.00 8.23 -12.32
N PRO A 165 -9.64 7.42 -13.17
CA PRO A 165 -11.06 7.55 -13.45
C PRO A 165 -11.88 7.09 -12.25
N LEU A 166 -12.29 8.05 -11.42
CA LEU A 166 -13.25 7.82 -10.33
C LEU A 166 -14.64 7.60 -10.95
N LYS A 167 -15.02 6.34 -11.16
CA LYS A 167 -16.38 6.02 -11.60
C LYS A 167 -17.38 6.48 -10.54
N LYS A 168 -18.52 7.06 -10.97
CA LYS A 168 -19.66 7.44 -10.09
C LYS A 168 -20.13 6.29 -9.17
N ARG A 169 -19.90 5.02 -9.56
CA ARG A 169 -20.18 3.84 -8.72
C ARG A 169 -19.29 3.70 -7.48
N LEU A 170 -18.08 4.27 -7.48
CA LEU A 170 -17.19 4.30 -6.31
C LEU A 170 -17.69 5.28 -5.23
N LEU A 171 -18.33 6.38 -5.64
CA LEU A 171 -19.01 7.32 -4.73
C LEU A 171 -20.32 6.74 -4.17
N LYS A 172 -21.01 5.89 -4.95
CA LYS A 172 -22.14 5.07 -4.49
C LYS A 172 -21.65 3.81 -3.76
N GLY A 173 -20.81 3.99 -2.73
CA GLY A 173 -20.39 2.91 -1.85
C GLY A 173 -21.57 2.25 -1.10
N PRO A 174 -21.32 1.28 -0.20
CA PRO A 174 -22.37 0.55 0.52
C PRO A 174 -23.25 1.46 1.40
N PHE A 175 -22.88 2.72 1.61
CA PHE A 175 -23.74 3.72 2.26
C PHE A 175 -25.05 3.98 1.49
N CYS A 176 -25.10 3.78 0.17
CA CYS A 176 -26.36 3.84 -0.59
C CYS A 176 -27.19 2.55 -0.51
N LEU A 177 -26.65 1.42 -0.03
CA LEU A 177 -27.44 0.20 0.18
C LEU A 177 -28.46 0.36 1.32
N PHE A 178 -28.22 1.28 2.25
CA PHE A 178 -29.17 1.60 3.33
C PHE A 178 -30.31 2.51 2.91
N PHE A 179 -30.25 3.15 1.74
CA PHE A 179 -31.27 4.09 1.26
C PHE A 179 -32.13 3.55 0.11
N HIS A 180 -31.98 2.28 -0.26
CA HIS A 180 -33.04 1.61 -1.03
C HIS A 180 -34.19 1.26 -0.09
N LYS A 181 -35.04 2.25 0.17
CA LYS A 181 -36.40 2.02 0.62
C LYS A 181 -37.07 1.20 -0.49
N ASP A 182 -37.46 -0.02 -0.16
CA ASP A 182 -38.15 -0.94 -1.06
C ASP A 182 -39.33 -0.19 -1.71
N LYS A 183 -39.28 -0.03 -3.03
CA LYS A 183 -40.51 0.23 -3.78
C LYS A 183 -41.13 -1.15 -4.02
N PRO A 184 -42.34 -1.45 -3.51
CA PRO A 184 -42.99 -2.69 -3.85
C PRO A 184 -43.29 -2.68 -5.35
N PHE A 185 -42.63 -3.58 -6.07
CA PHE A 185 -42.91 -3.89 -7.46
C PHE A 185 -43.96 -5.00 -7.45
N PHE A 186 -45.24 -4.61 -7.52
CA PHE A 186 -46.30 -5.51 -7.96
C PHE A 186 -47.32 -4.71 -8.78
N SER A 187 -46.99 -4.56 -10.06
CA SER A 187 -47.97 -4.45 -11.13
C SER A 187 -47.94 -5.78 -11.88
N MET A 188 -48.95 -6.61 -11.69
CA MET A 188 -49.30 -7.66 -12.63
C MET A 188 -50.78 -7.50 -12.98
N GLU A 189 -50.99 -7.51 -14.29
CA GLU A 189 -52.24 -7.44 -15.01
C GLU A 189 -53.20 -8.58 -14.64
N SER A 190 -54.48 -8.25 -14.57
CA SER A 190 -55.57 -8.93 -15.30
C SER A 190 -56.80 -8.04 -15.31
#